data_AF-A0A967SJ53-F1
#
_entry.id   AF-A0A967SJ53-F1
#
_cell.length_a   1.000
_cell.length_b   1.000
_cell.length_c   1.000
_cell.angle_alpha   90.00
_cell.angle_beta   90.00
_cell.angle_gamma   90.00
#
_symmetry.space_group_name_H-M   'P 1'
#
loop_
_entity.id
_entity.type
_entity.pdbx_description
1 polymer ?
#
loop_
_entity_poly.entity_id
_entity_poly.type
_entity_poly.pdbx_seq_one_letter_code
_entity_poly.pdbx_strand_id
1 'polypeptide(L)'
;MKGARRWSGDLLDHGKDPQTPVAVVRWCSRAWQQTVRCTLGTVAEVVEETGLRPPALFVVGKVVDRSPCLSWFQTRPLFGTTVLVAGSEGTAVKLRSQFSERGAEVVHQPVIRVVDPPNW
;
A
#
# COMPACT_ATOMS: atom_id res chain seq x y z
N MET A 1 -9.70 -0.13 -13.95
CA MET A 1 -10.07 1.07 -13.16
C MET A 1 -10.64 2.12 -14.10
N LYS A 2 -11.88 2.60 -13.91
CA LYS A 2 -12.62 3.34 -14.96
C LYS A 2 -12.03 4.70 -15.39
N GLY A 3 -11.13 5.29 -14.60
CA GLY A 3 -10.53 6.59 -14.90
C GLY A 3 -9.18 6.56 -15.63
N ALA A 4 -8.50 5.40 -15.68
CA ALA A 4 -7.11 5.32 -16.15
C ALA A 4 -6.92 5.84 -17.56
N ARG A 5 -7.72 5.30 -18.49
CA ARG A 5 -7.74 5.65 -19.91
C ARG A 5 -8.01 7.14 -20.17
N ARG A 6 -8.86 7.77 -19.35
CA ARG A 6 -9.22 9.18 -19.49
C ARG A 6 -8.04 10.09 -19.13
N TRP A 7 -7.53 9.99 -17.90
CA TRP A 7 -6.47 10.90 -17.46
C TRP A 7 -5.16 10.66 -18.22
N SER A 8 -4.85 9.41 -18.61
CA SER A 8 -3.64 9.13 -19.40
C SER A 8 -3.78 9.71 -20.80
N GLY A 9 -4.96 9.58 -21.43
CA GLY A 9 -5.28 10.22 -22.72
C GLY A 9 -5.16 11.74 -22.65
N ASP A 10 -5.81 12.37 -21.67
CA ASP A 10 -5.76 13.82 -21.48
C ASP A 10 -4.30 14.33 -21.36
N LEU A 11 -3.43 13.63 -20.63
CA LEU A 11 -2.02 14.02 -20.52
C LEU A 11 -1.23 13.86 -21.84
N LEU A 12 -1.49 12.79 -22.60
CA LEU A 12 -0.87 12.55 -23.90
C LEU A 12 -1.28 13.62 -24.91
N ASP A 13 -2.57 13.95 -24.95
CA ASP A 13 -3.15 14.96 -25.86
C ASP A 13 -2.57 16.36 -25.60
N HIS A 14 -2.18 16.65 -24.36
CA HIS A 14 -1.51 17.90 -23.98
C HIS A 14 0.03 17.83 -24.08
N GLY A 15 0.58 16.85 -24.79
CA GLY A 15 1.99 16.80 -25.17
C GLY A 15 2.92 16.13 -24.16
N LYS A 16 2.40 15.38 -23.17
CA LYS A 16 3.25 14.57 -22.29
C LYS A 16 3.80 13.37 -23.06
N ASP A 17 5.10 13.14 -22.96
CA ASP A 17 5.78 12.00 -23.60
C ASP A 17 5.15 10.65 -23.19
N PRO A 18 4.72 9.78 -24.15
CA PRO A 18 4.20 8.45 -23.87
C PRO A 18 5.15 7.55 -23.07
N GLN A 19 6.46 7.77 -23.17
CA GLN A 19 7.48 7.06 -22.41
C GLN A 19 7.63 7.57 -20.98
N THR A 20 6.87 8.60 -20.58
CA THR A 20 6.87 9.09 -19.20
C THR A 20 6.58 7.93 -18.24
N PRO A 21 7.47 7.63 -17.29
CA PRO A 21 7.29 6.54 -16.34
C PRO A 21 6.05 6.73 -15.46
N VAL A 22 5.35 5.64 -15.16
CA VAL A 22 4.19 5.61 -14.27
C VAL A 22 4.30 4.44 -13.30
N ALA A 23 4.04 4.71 -12.02
CA ALA A 23 3.85 3.68 -11.00
C ALA A 23 2.40 3.69 -10.51
N VAL A 24 1.82 2.50 -10.40
CA VAL A 24 0.50 2.26 -9.81
C VAL A 24 0.70 1.52 -8.49
N VAL A 25 0.33 2.16 -7.38
CA VAL A 25 0.49 1.61 -6.03
C VAL A 25 -0.87 1.36 -5.41
N ARG A 26 -1.24 0.08 -5.26
CA ARG A 26 -2.48 -0.34 -4.60
C ARG A 26 -2.20 -0.73 -3.16
N TRP A 27 -3.12 -0.38 -2.26
CA TRP A 27 -2.98 -0.67 -0.81
C TRP A 27 -1.67 -0.13 -0.24
N CYS A 28 -1.36 1.14 -0.55
CA CYS A 28 -0.14 1.79 -0.07
C CYS A 28 0.00 1.63 1.45
N SER A 29 1.20 1.25 1.91
CA SER A 29 1.54 1.01 3.31
C SER A 29 0.75 -0.12 4.02
N ARG A 30 0.13 -1.03 3.27
CA ARG A 30 -0.45 -2.27 3.80
C ARG A 30 0.46 -3.45 3.53
N ALA A 31 0.34 -4.51 4.33
CA ALA A 31 1.12 -5.74 4.18
C ALA A 31 0.94 -6.44 2.81
N TRP A 32 -0.14 -6.15 2.09
CA TRP A 32 -0.43 -6.67 0.75
C TRP A 32 -0.34 -5.58 -0.34
N GLN A 33 0.50 -4.57 -0.14
CA GLN A 33 0.74 -3.54 -1.15
C GLN A 33 1.17 -4.17 -2.49
N GLN A 34 0.51 -3.75 -3.57
CA GLN A 34 0.88 -4.11 -4.94
C GLN A 34 1.42 -2.88 -5.65
N THR A 35 2.57 -3.02 -6.31
CA THR A 35 3.20 -1.96 -7.08
C THR A 35 3.40 -2.45 -8.51
N VAL A 36 2.90 -1.71 -9.50
CA VAL A 36 3.12 -1.99 -10.91
C VAL A 36 3.79 -0.79 -11.55
N ARG A 37 4.84 -1.02 -12.35
CA ARG A 37 5.50 0.01 -13.16
C ARG A 37 5.13 -0.17 -14.61
N CYS A 38 4.92 0.94 -15.29
CA CYS A 38 4.57 1.02 -16.71
C CYS A 38 4.94 2.41 -17.24
N THR A 39 4.50 2.73 -18.44
CA THR A 39 4.64 4.06 -19.05
C THR A 39 3.28 4.72 -19.18
N LEU A 40 3.26 6.03 -19.39
CA LEU A 40 2.03 6.80 -19.60
C LEU A 40 1.21 6.25 -20.78
N GLY A 41 1.88 5.83 -21.85
CA GLY A 41 1.23 5.22 -23.01
C GLY A 41 0.61 3.84 -22.76
N THR A 42 1.05 3.11 -21.73
CA THR A 42 0.62 1.71 -21.48
C THR A 42 -0.20 1.53 -20.20
N VAL A 43 -0.26 2.54 -19.32
CA VAL A 43 -0.88 2.43 -17.99
C VAL A 43 -2.34 1.95 -18.03
N ALA A 44 -3.13 2.37 -19.03
CA ALA A 44 -4.52 1.97 -19.14
C ALA A 44 -4.67 0.46 -19.37
N GLU A 45 -3.88 -0.10 -20.29
CA GLU A 45 -3.84 -1.53 -20.62
C GLU A 45 -3.30 -2.33 -19.45
N VAL A 46 -2.15 -1.92 -18.90
CA VAL A 46 -1.52 -2.58 -17.75
C VAL A 46 -2.47 -2.66 -16.56
N VAL A 47 -3.25 -1.61 -16.28
CA VAL A 47 -4.24 -1.61 -15.20
C VAL A 47 -5.42 -2.57 -15.47
N GLU A 48 -5.83 -2.71 -16.73
CA GLU A 48 -6.88 -3.64 -17.14
C GLU A 48 -6.38 -5.09 -17.02
N GLU A 49 -5.21 -5.40 -17.56
CA GLU A 49 -4.56 -6.72 -17.55
C GLU A 49 -4.23 -7.21 -16.14
N THR A 50 -3.64 -6.34 -15.31
CA THR A 50 -3.29 -6.69 -13.92
C THR A 50 -4.51 -6.84 -13.01
N GLY A 51 -5.70 -6.46 -13.48
CA GLY A 51 -6.92 -6.50 -12.70
C GLY A 51 -6.92 -5.55 -11.50
N LEU A 52 -5.99 -4.59 -11.41
CA LEU A 52 -5.88 -3.68 -10.28
C LEU A 52 -7.20 -2.92 -10.07
N ARG A 53 -7.62 -2.85 -8.81
CA ARG A 53 -8.83 -2.19 -8.36
C ARG A 53 -8.50 -1.15 -7.30
N PRO A 54 -9.30 -0.08 -7.17
CA PRO A 54 -9.18 0.85 -6.06
C PRO A 54 -9.21 0.14 -4.69
N PRO A 55 -8.58 0.72 -3.65
CA PRO A 55 -7.85 1.99 -3.64
C PRO A 55 -6.44 1.87 -4.25
N ALA A 56 -6.08 2.80 -5.14
CA ALA A 56 -4.79 2.86 -5.80
C ALA A 56 -4.33 4.31 -6.04
N LEU A 57 -3.01 4.54 -5.97
CA LEU A 57 -2.34 5.80 -6.25
C LEU A 57 -1.56 5.69 -7.56
N PHE A 58 -1.57 6.74 -8.37
CA PHE A 58 -0.77 6.86 -9.59
C PHE A 58 0.32 7.90 -9.38
N VAL A 59 1.56 7.53 -9.69
CA VAL A 59 2.71 8.45 -9.68
C VAL A 59 3.23 8.55 -11.10
N VAL A 60 3.26 9.75 -11.66
CA VAL A 60 3.63 10.00 -13.07
C VAL A 60 4.90 10.87 -13.10
N GLY A 61 5.92 10.43 -13.83
CA GLY A 61 7.16 11.18 -14.06
C GLY A 61 8.44 10.48 -13.62
N LYS A 62 9.58 11.13 -13.88
CA LYS A 62 10.95 10.61 -13.65
C LYS A 62 11.26 10.19 -12.21
N VAL A 63 10.43 10.59 -11.24
CA VAL A 63 10.57 10.14 -9.84
C VAL A 63 10.37 8.62 -9.71
N VAL A 64 9.60 8.01 -10.61
CA VAL A 64 9.35 6.56 -10.62
C VAL A 64 10.65 5.77 -10.86
N ASP A 65 11.56 6.30 -11.66
CA ASP A 65 12.85 5.67 -11.99
C ASP A 65 13.83 5.66 -10.81
N ARG A 66 13.67 6.60 -9.87
CA ARG A 66 14.49 6.68 -8.66
C ARG A 66 14.10 5.65 -7.60
N SER A 67 12.96 5.00 -7.77
CA SER A 67 12.48 3.99 -6.83
C SER A 67 12.96 2.60 -7.28
N PRO A 68 13.54 1.78 -6.38
CA PRO A 68 13.93 0.41 -6.70
C PRO A 68 12.73 -0.46 -7.10
N CYS A 69 12.96 -1.54 -7.86
CA CYS A 69 11.91 -2.44 -8.36
C CYS A 69 10.91 -2.88 -7.26
N LEU A 70 11.41 -3.21 -6.06
CA LEU A 70 10.61 -3.31 -4.84
C LEU A 70 10.55 -1.96 -4.11
N SER A 71 9.35 -1.56 -3.69
CA SER A 71 9.19 -0.45 -2.73
C SER A 71 9.99 -0.74 -1.46
N TRP A 72 10.61 0.28 -0.86
CA TRP A 72 11.26 0.20 0.46
C TRP A 72 10.32 -0.35 1.55
N PHE A 73 9.00 -0.21 1.37
CA PHE A 73 8.00 -0.77 2.28
C PHE A 73 7.87 -2.29 2.11
N GLN A 74 7.95 -2.79 0.87
CA GLN A 74 7.84 -4.22 0.56
C GLN A 74 9.07 -5.01 1.01
N THR A 75 10.18 -4.32 1.33
CA THR A 75 11.38 -4.93 1.91
C THR A 75 11.36 -4.98 3.43
N ARG A 76 10.28 -4.53 4.09
CA ARG A 76 10.16 -4.57 5.55
C ARG A 76 9.99 -6.03 6.03
N PRO A 77 10.53 -6.38 7.22
CA PRO A 77 10.67 -7.78 7.64
C PRO A 77 9.36 -8.53 7.87
N LEU A 78 8.24 -7.83 8.10
CA LEU A 78 6.92 -8.44 8.27
C LEU A 78 5.97 -8.15 7.09
N PHE A 79 6.47 -7.66 5.96
CA PHE A 79 5.66 -7.50 4.75
C PHE A 79 4.99 -8.83 4.37
N GLY A 80 3.72 -8.79 3.94
CA GLY A 80 2.92 -9.99 3.65
C GLY A 80 2.38 -10.73 4.87
N THR A 81 2.77 -10.34 6.10
CA THR A 81 2.32 -11.03 7.33
C THR A 81 1.12 -10.33 7.95
N THR A 82 0.12 -11.11 8.36
CA THR A 82 -0.98 -10.65 9.23
C THR A 82 -0.76 -11.17 10.63
N VAL A 83 -0.78 -10.28 11.63
CA VAL A 83 -0.55 -10.59 13.05
C VAL A 83 -1.81 -10.28 13.84
N LEU A 84 -2.33 -11.28 14.56
CA LEU A 84 -3.37 -11.08 15.57
C LEU A 84 -2.72 -10.70 16.89
N VAL A 85 -3.14 -9.58 17.46
CA VAL A 85 -2.73 -9.17 18.81
C VAL A 85 -3.91 -9.36 19.75
N ALA A 86 -3.84 -10.43 20.55
CA ALA A 86 -4.77 -10.76 21.61
C ALA A 86 -4.11 -10.45 22.96
N GLY A 87 -4.59 -9.42 23.66
CA GLY A 87 -4.00 -8.98 24.93
C GLY A 87 -4.85 -7.91 25.61
N SER A 88 -4.29 -7.26 26.62
CA SER A 88 -4.88 -6.04 27.18
C SER A 88 -4.73 -4.86 26.23
N GLU A 89 -5.63 -3.88 26.32
CA GLU A 89 -5.62 -2.69 25.46
C GLU A 89 -4.23 -2.01 25.41
N GLY A 90 -3.59 -1.82 26.57
CA GLY A 90 -2.27 -1.17 26.65
C GLY A 90 -1.15 -1.93 25.92
N THR A 91 -1.06 -3.25 26.11
CA THR A 91 -0.07 -4.08 25.42
C THR A 91 -0.35 -4.12 23.92
N ALA A 92 -1.63 -4.18 23.55
CA ALA A 92 -2.05 -4.36 22.18
C ALA A 92 -1.78 -3.12 21.31
N VAL A 93 -1.97 -1.91 21.86
CA VAL A 93 -1.58 -0.65 21.19
C VAL A 93 -0.08 -0.62 20.87
N LYS A 94 0.78 -0.99 21.84
CA LYS A 94 2.24 -0.98 21.66
C LYS A 94 2.70 -1.95 20.58
N LEU A 95 2.23 -3.20 20.65
CA LEU A 95 2.57 -4.24 19.66
C LEU A 95 2.04 -3.90 18.27
N ARG A 96 0.85 -3.30 18.19
CA ARG A 96 0.30 -2.82 16.92
C ARG A 96 1.23 -1.84 16.22
N SER A 97 1.76 -0.84 16.93
CA SER A 97 2.70 0.11 16.34
C SER A 97 3.95 -0.61 15.83
N GLN A 98 4.57 -1.42 16.69
CA GLN A 98 5.83 -2.10 16.38
C GLN A 98 5.73 -3.05 15.18
N PHE A 99 4.64 -3.82 15.06
CA PHE A 99 4.45 -4.73 13.95
C PHE A 99 4.05 -3.99 12.65
N SER A 100 3.23 -2.94 12.75
CA SER A 100 2.86 -2.12 11.58
C SER A 100 4.07 -1.39 10.99
N GLU A 101 4.95 -0.84 11.84
CA GLU A 101 6.22 -0.23 11.43
C GLU A 101 7.15 -1.22 10.73
N ARG A 102 7.03 -2.50 11.03
CA ARG A 102 7.76 -3.59 10.38
C ARG A 102 7.03 -4.15 9.15
N GLY A 103 5.90 -3.57 8.76
CA GLY A 103 5.19 -3.89 7.51
C GLY A 103 4.08 -4.93 7.65
N ALA A 104 3.72 -5.37 8.86
CA ALA A 104 2.62 -6.30 9.09
C ALA A 104 1.24 -5.61 9.00
N GLU A 105 0.22 -6.38 8.65
CA GLU A 105 -1.16 -6.03 8.96
C GLU A 105 -1.44 -6.51 10.39
N VAL A 106 -1.94 -5.63 11.25
CA VAL A 106 -2.24 -5.98 12.64
C VAL A 106 -3.74 -5.96 12.88
N VAL A 107 -4.27 -7.12 13.25
CA VAL A 107 -5.66 -7.26 13.71
C VAL A 107 -5.68 -7.12 15.23
N HIS A 108 -6.41 -6.12 15.71
CA HIS A 108 -6.54 -5.82 17.13
C HIS A 108 -7.79 -6.51 17.70
N GLN A 109 -7.60 -7.46 18.61
CA GLN A 109 -8.71 -8.12 19.32
C GLN A 109 -8.40 -8.16 20.82
N PRO A 110 -8.70 -7.09 21.57
CA PRO A 110 -8.46 -7.05 23.01
C PRO A 110 -9.44 -8.00 23.70
N VAL A 111 -8.92 -9.02 24.36
CA VAL A 111 -9.71 -10.05 25.07
C VAL A 111 -9.49 -10.04 26.58
N ILE A 112 -8.57 -9.21 27.07
CA ILE A 112 -8.22 -9.10 28.49
C ILE A 112 -8.52 -7.69 28.97
N ARG A 113 -9.34 -7.56 30.02
CA ARG A 113 -9.52 -6.31 30.75
C ARG A 113 -8.79 -6.43 32.09
N VAL A 114 -7.83 -5.54 32.32
CA VAL A 114 -7.15 -5.43 33.60
C VAL A 114 -7.94 -4.44 34.45
N VAL A 115 -8.38 -4.88 35.62
CA VAL A 115 -9.08 -4.06 36.62
C VAL A 115 -8.36 -4.25 37.95
N ASP A 116 -8.43 -3.24 38.81
CA ASP A 116 -7.99 -3.39 40.19
C ASP A 116 -8.87 -4.46 40.88
N PRO A 117 -8.29 -5.24 41.81
CA PRO A 117 -9.09 -6.13 42.62
C PRO A 117 -10.10 -5.31 43.44
N PRO A 118 -11.34 -5.80 43.63
CA PRO A 118 -12.36 -5.06 44.37
C PRO A 118 -11.98 -4.80 45.84
N ASN A 119 -11.03 -5.56 46.36
CA ASN A 119 -10.42 -5.48 47.68
C ASN A 119 -9.05 -6.17 47.66
N TRP A 120 -8.12 -5.69 48.48
CA TRP A 120 -6.82 -6.34 48.70
C TRP A 120 -6.90 -7.38 49.81
#